data_AF-A0A7X7BHM0-F1
#
_entry.id   AF-A0A7X7BHM0-F1
#
_cell.length_a   1.000
_cell.length_b   1.000
_cell.length_c   1.000
_cell.angle_alpha   90.00
_cell.angle_beta   90.00
_cell.angle_gamma   90.00
#
_symmetry.space_group_name_H-M   'P 1'
#
loop_
_entity.id
_entity.type
_entity.pdbx_description
1 polymer ?
#
loop_
_entity_poly.entity_id
_entity_poly.type
_entity_poly.pdbx_seq_one_letter_code
_entity_poly.pdbx_strand_id
1 'polypeptide(L)'
;IFGFRSAAECFLEDELRKLGRMTILSSDSGGLDFHGNVPAALEAFLADTIVKALAIFSCGPEAMLKAVSSIGRRKEIPVQVSLETRMGCGIGLCRGCSVDLIDEGQESGFRRVRCCKEGPVFPAEKIIWPQEEK
;
A
#
# COMPACT_ATOMS: atom_id res chain seq x y z
N ILE A 1 1.22 -7.78 8.04
CA ILE A 1 2.68 -7.61 7.90
C ILE A 1 2.98 -6.16 8.24
N PHE A 2 3.89 -5.91 9.17
CA PHE A 2 4.28 -4.56 9.58
C PHE A 2 5.77 -4.37 9.32
N GLY A 3 6.15 -3.25 8.71
CA GLY A 3 7.53 -2.96 8.32
C GLY A 3 8.13 -1.82 9.10
N PHE A 4 9.36 -2.02 9.54
CA PHE A 4 10.17 -1.02 10.23
C PHE A 4 11.54 -0.93 9.57
N ARG A 5 12.24 0.19 9.76
CA ARG A 5 13.60 0.34 9.26
C ARG A 5 14.60 -0.52 10.07
N SER A 6 14.37 -0.67 11.36
CA SER A 6 15.17 -1.51 12.25
C SER A 6 14.31 -2.13 13.36
N ALA A 7 14.82 -3.18 14.02
CA ALA A 7 14.15 -3.76 15.19
C ALA A 7 14.01 -2.76 16.35
N ALA A 8 14.95 -1.81 16.48
CA ALA A 8 14.90 -0.76 17.50
C ALA A 8 13.79 0.28 17.25
N GLU A 9 13.34 0.42 16.00
CA GLU A 9 12.24 1.29 15.59
C GLU A 9 10.88 0.55 15.58
N CYS A 10 10.86 -0.74 15.96
CA CYS A 10 9.63 -1.49 16.12
C CYS A 10 8.85 -0.95 17.32
N PHE A 11 7.61 -0.52 17.07
CA PHE A 11 6.70 -0.03 18.10
C PHE A 11 5.40 -0.81 18.10
N LEU A 12 4.70 -0.81 19.24
CA LEU A 12 3.42 -1.48 19.44
C LEU A 12 3.47 -2.99 19.16
N GLU A 13 4.62 -3.64 19.33
CA GLU A 13 4.80 -5.06 19.01
C GLU A 13 3.73 -5.94 19.66
N ASP A 14 3.50 -5.77 20.95
CA ASP A 14 2.52 -6.54 21.72
C ASP A 14 1.09 -6.34 21.20
N GLU A 15 0.74 -5.13 20.77
CA GLU A 15 -0.56 -4.81 20.17
C GLU A 15 -0.68 -5.40 18.77
N LEU A 16 0.35 -5.23 17.93
CA LEU A 16 0.37 -5.70 16.55
C LEU A 16 0.26 -7.23 16.47
N ARG A 17 0.88 -7.95 17.41
CA ARG A 17 0.78 -9.41 17.51
C ARG A 17 -0.64 -9.90 17.84
N LYS A 18 -1.50 -9.03 18.38
CA LYS A 18 -2.91 -9.36 18.72
C LYS A 18 -3.91 -9.06 17.58
N LEU A 19 -3.51 -8.34 16.53
CA LEU A 19 -4.44 -7.84 15.50
C LEU A 19 -4.96 -8.90 14.51
N GLY A 20 -4.31 -10.06 14.41
CA GLY A 20 -4.68 -11.06 13.41
C GLY A 20 -4.24 -12.47 13.74
N ARG A 21 -4.67 -13.42 12.91
CA ARG A 21 -4.29 -14.84 13.05
C ARG A 21 -2.79 -15.06 12.94
N MET A 22 -2.11 -14.22 12.15
CA MET A 22 -0.67 -14.25 11.98
C MET A 22 -0.17 -12.83 11.76
N THR A 23 0.85 -12.46 12.51
CA THR A 23 1.54 -11.17 12.40
C THR A 23 2.99 -11.46 12.02
N ILE A 24 3.46 -10.79 10.97
CA ILE A 24 4.87 -10.80 10.54
C ILE A 24 5.39 -9.39 10.75
N LEU A 25 6.39 -9.25 11.61
CA LEU A 25 7.16 -8.02 11.79
C LEU A 25 8.43 -8.08 10.92
N SER A 26 8.59 -7.10 10.06
CA SER A 26 9.64 -7.02 9.04
C SER A 26 10.55 -5.84 9.35
N SER A 27 11.86 -6.03 9.25
CA SER A 27 12.86 -4.98 9.47
C SER A 27 13.86 -4.92 8.33
N ASP A 28 14.09 -3.73 7.77
CA ASP A 28 15.09 -3.53 6.70
C ASP A 28 16.50 -3.92 7.19
N SER A 29 16.83 -3.67 8.47
CA SER A 29 18.11 -4.05 9.08
C SER A 29 18.11 -5.44 9.74
N GLY A 30 17.00 -6.19 9.65
CA GLY A 30 16.82 -7.46 10.36
C GLY A 30 16.52 -7.31 11.85
N GLY A 31 16.55 -8.44 12.58
CA GLY A 31 16.26 -8.49 14.02
C GLY A 31 14.79 -8.62 14.41
N LEU A 32 13.89 -8.82 13.43
CA LEU A 32 12.47 -9.15 13.62
C LEU A 32 12.16 -10.48 12.89
N ASP A 33 10.88 -10.86 12.83
CA ASP A 33 10.40 -12.10 12.21
C ASP A 33 10.87 -12.27 10.75
N PHE A 34 11.01 -11.16 10.01
CA PHE A 34 11.52 -11.13 8.63
C PHE A 34 12.61 -10.06 8.44
N HIS A 35 13.72 -10.44 7.81
CA HIS A 35 14.77 -9.51 7.40
C HIS A 35 14.49 -9.02 5.97
N GLY A 36 14.12 -7.75 5.85
CA GLY A 36 13.78 -7.07 4.61
C GLY A 36 12.54 -6.19 4.77
N ASN A 37 12.02 -5.70 3.64
CA ASN A 37 10.87 -4.81 3.61
C ASN A 37 9.54 -5.56 3.47
N VAL A 38 8.42 -4.83 3.65
CA VAL A 38 7.06 -5.39 3.57
C VAL A 38 6.75 -6.09 2.24
N PRO A 39 7.08 -5.54 1.05
CA PRO A 39 6.88 -6.25 -0.22
C PRO A 39 7.59 -7.60 -0.27
N ALA A 40 8.83 -7.70 0.23
CA ALA A 40 9.58 -8.95 0.27
C ALA A 40 8.95 -9.96 1.24
N ALA A 41 8.54 -9.51 2.43
CA ALA A 41 7.83 -10.35 3.40
C ALA A 41 6.48 -10.84 2.84
N LEU A 42 5.77 -10.00 2.07
CA LEU A 42 4.53 -10.37 1.39
C LEU A 42 4.76 -11.45 0.33
N GLU A 43 5.79 -11.32 -0.50
CA GLU A 43 6.13 -12.35 -1.51
C GLU A 43 6.46 -13.69 -0.86
N ALA A 44 7.28 -13.68 0.20
CA ALA A 44 7.60 -14.90 0.95
C ALA A 44 6.33 -15.54 1.54
N PHE A 45 5.46 -14.74 2.16
CA PHE A 45 4.19 -15.23 2.70
C PHE A 45 3.30 -15.87 1.62
N LEU A 46 3.18 -15.22 0.45
CA LEU A 46 2.35 -15.72 -0.66
C LEU A 46 2.97 -16.91 -1.39
N ALA A 47 4.27 -17.14 -1.29
CA ALA A 47 4.93 -18.32 -1.84
C ALA A 47 4.62 -19.57 -1.02
N ASP A 48 4.58 -19.44 0.31
CA ASP A 48 4.42 -20.56 1.24
C ASP A 48 2.96 -20.81 1.67
N THR A 49 2.03 -19.93 1.27
CA THR A 49 0.63 -20.00 1.71
C THR A 49 -0.34 -20.09 0.54
N ILE A 50 -1.16 -21.15 0.52
CA ILE A 50 -2.29 -21.27 -0.41
C ILE A 50 -3.54 -20.72 0.28
N VAL A 51 -4.02 -19.56 -0.17
CA VAL A 51 -5.25 -18.93 0.32
C VAL A 51 -6.29 -18.91 -0.80
N LYS A 52 -7.48 -19.49 -0.57
CA LYS A 52 -8.54 -19.57 -1.60
C LYS A 52 -9.17 -18.23 -1.97
N ALA A 53 -9.19 -17.27 -1.04
CA ALA A 53 -9.73 -15.94 -1.26
C ALA A 53 -8.88 -14.95 -0.46
N LEU A 54 -8.11 -14.12 -1.16
CA LEU A 54 -7.24 -13.12 -0.55
C LEU A 54 -7.54 -11.75 -1.15
N ALA A 55 -7.49 -10.73 -0.30
CA ALA A 55 -7.41 -9.34 -0.69
C ALA A 55 -6.29 -8.69 0.12
N ILE A 56 -5.56 -7.77 -0.49
CA ILE A 56 -4.46 -7.06 0.15
C ILE A 56 -4.92 -5.65 0.47
N PHE A 57 -4.74 -5.23 1.72
CA PHE A 57 -4.94 -3.86 2.17
C PHE A 57 -3.58 -3.33 2.63
N SER A 58 -3.18 -2.17 2.12
CA SER A 58 -1.85 -1.61 2.41
C SER A 58 -1.89 -0.10 2.63
N CYS A 59 -1.08 0.38 3.55
CA CYS A 59 -0.82 1.78 3.81
C CYS A 59 0.68 1.95 4.11
N GLY A 60 1.29 3.04 3.66
CA GLY A 60 2.70 3.31 3.88
C GLY A 60 3.32 4.11 2.73
N PRO A 61 4.65 4.16 2.65
CA PRO A 61 5.36 4.95 1.64
C PRO A 61 4.95 4.58 0.21
N GLU A 62 4.89 5.57 -0.68
CA GLU A 62 4.42 5.38 -2.06
C GLU A 62 5.17 4.27 -2.81
N ALA A 63 6.51 4.21 -2.67
CA ALA A 63 7.33 3.15 -3.27
C ALA A 63 6.93 1.74 -2.78
N MET A 64 6.58 1.61 -1.50
CA MET A 64 6.09 0.36 -0.93
C MET A 64 4.72 0.00 -1.53
N LEU A 65 3.81 0.96 -1.64
CA LEU A 65 2.48 0.75 -2.22
C LEU A 65 2.55 0.36 -3.71
N LYS A 66 3.45 0.96 -4.49
CA LYS A 66 3.75 0.56 -5.88
C LYS A 66 4.21 -0.89 -5.96
N ALA A 67 5.14 -1.29 -5.09
CA ALA A 67 5.64 -2.66 -5.05
C ALA A 67 4.53 -3.67 -4.67
N VAL A 68 3.72 -3.38 -3.66
CA VAL A 68 2.57 -4.20 -3.27
C VAL A 68 1.53 -4.29 -4.40
N SER A 69 1.26 -3.19 -5.10
CA SER A 69 0.37 -3.18 -6.28
C SER A 69 0.89 -4.11 -7.38
N SER A 70 2.20 -4.07 -7.66
CA SER A 70 2.84 -4.97 -8.63
C SER A 70 2.73 -6.45 -8.23
N ILE A 71 2.93 -6.76 -6.94
CA ILE A 71 2.76 -8.13 -6.41
C ILE A 71 1.31 -8.59 -6.61
N GLY A 72 0.33 -7.78 -6.18
CA GLY A 72 -1.09 -8.11 -6.32
C GLY A 72 -1.49 -8.33 -7.78
N ARG A 73 -1.03 -7.46 -8.69
CA ARG A 73 -1.28 -7.63 -10.14
C ARG A 73 -0.72 -8.95 -10.67
N ARG A 74 0.53 -9.29 -10.35
CA ARG A 74 1.16 -10.54 -10.82
C ARG A 74 0.50 -11.81 -10.27
N LYS A 75 -0.06 -11.73 -9.07
CA LYS A 75 -0.72 -12.84 -8.39
C LYS A 75 -2.24 -12.84 -8.59
N GLU A 76 -2.77 -11.89 -9.37
CA GLU A 76 -4.21 -11.68 -9.60
C GLU A 76 -5.00 -11.48 -8.30
N ILE A 77 -4.42 -10.79 -7.33
CA ILE A 77 -5.00 -10.51 -6.01
C ILE A 77 -5.46 -9.04 -5.97
N PRO A 78 -6.73 -8.75 -5.61
CA PRO A 78 -7.20 -7.38 -5.49
C PRO A 78 -6.46 -6.65 -4.37
N VAL A 79 -6.01 -5.43 -4.65
CA VAL A 79 -5.25 -4.59 -3.71
C VAL A 79 -5.96 -3.26 -3.49
N GLN A 80 -6.21 -2.92 -2.24
CA GLN A 80 -6.64 -1.58 -1.82
C GLN A 80 -5.48 -0.88 -1.12
N VAL A 81 -5.17 0.34 -1.54
CA VAL A 81 -4.10 1.13 -0.92
C VAL A 81 -4.65 2.44 -0.37
N SER A 82 -4.24 2.79 0.84
CA SER A 82 -4.47 4.10 1.42
C SER A 82 -3.33 5.03 1.03
N LEU A 83 -3.61 6.02 0.19
CA LEU A 83 -2.62 6.99 -0.29
C LEU A 83 -2.45 8.14 0.69
N GLU A 84 -1.20 8.59 0.83
CA GLU A 84 -0.87 9.87 1.44
C GLU A 84 -0.54 10.87 0.33
N THR A 85 -1.13 12.07 0.39
CA THR A 85 -0.87 13.14 -0.59
C THR A 85 -0.76 14.46 0.15
N ARG A 86 -0.08 15.45 -0.44
CA ARG A 86 -0.05 16.80 0.13
C ARG A 86 -1.46 17.39 0.13
N MET A 87 -1.96 17.72 1.32
CA MET A 87 -3.30 18.29 1.49
C MET A 87 -3.19 19.76 1.88
N GLY A 88 -3.99 20.61 1.22
CA GLY A 88 -4.22 21.99 1.65
C GLY A 88 -5.46 22.08 2.56
N CYS A 89 -6.65 21.92 1.96
CA CYS A 89 -7.91 22.11 2.69
C CYS A 89 -8.45 20.88 3.43
N GLY A 90 -8.09 19.66 3.01
CA GLY A 90 -8.61 18.41 3.60
C GLY A 90 -10.11 18.12 3.40
N ILE A 91 -10.87 19.01 2.76
CA ILE A 91 -12.34 18.91 2.65
C ILE A 91 -12.87 18.86 1.21
N GLY A 92 -11.97 18.70 0.23
CA GLY A 92 -12.32 18.53 -1.18
C GLY A 92 -12.38 19.80 -2.05
N LEU A 93 -12.05 20.96 -1.47
CA LEU A 93 -12.15 22.27 -2.14
C LEU A 93 -10.92 22.62 -3.00
N CYS A 94 -9.73 22.62 -2.39
CA CYS A 94 -8.52 23.18 -3.01
C CYS A 94 -7.91 22.32 -4.14
N ARG A 95 -8.32 21.06 -4.27
CA ARG A 95 -7.79 20.07 -5.22
C ARG A 95 -6.28 19.76 -5.14
N GLY A 96 -5.56 20.25 -4.13
CA GLY A 96 -4.12 19.98 -3.96
C GLY A 96 -3.75 18.52 -3.71
N CYS A 97 -4.70 17.70 -3.26
CA CYS A 97 -4.54 16.26 -3.01
C CYS A 97 -5.04 15.41 -4.19
N SER A 98 -4.81 15.84 -5.43
CA SER A 98 -5.31 15.16 -6.61
C SER A 98 -4.64 13.79 -6.82
N VAL A 99 -5.43 12.80 -7.24
CA VAL A 99 -4.99 11.46 -7.62
C VAL A 99 -5.61 11.14 -8.99
N ASP A 100 -4.79 10.64 -9.91
CA ASP A 100 -5.26 10.22 -11.23
C ASP A 100 -5.56 8.73 -11.22
N LEU A 101 -6.77 8.38 -11.67
CA LEU A 101 -7.24 7.00 -11.78
C LEU A 101 -7.53 6.65 -13.24
N ILE A 102 -7.11 5.47 -13.67
CA ILE A 102 -7.43 4.91 -14.99
C ILE A 102 -8.95 4.83 -15.15
N ASP A 103 -9.46 5.42 -16.22
CA ASP A 103 -10.87 5.46 -16.58
C ASP A 103 -11.01 5.43 -18.11
N GLU A 104 -11.24 4.24 -18.67
CA GLU A 104 -11.39 4.01 -20.11
C GLU A 104 -12.67 4.62 -20.70
N GLY A 105 -13.61 5.07 -19.85
CA GLY A 105 -14.80 5.79 -20.29
C GLY A 105 -14.54 7.28 -20.60
N GLN A 106 -13.36 7.80 -20.27
CA GLN A 106 -12.95 9.17 -20.56
C GLN A 106 -12.08 9.23 -21.82
N GLU A 107 -12.22 10.29 -22.62
CA GLU A 107 -11.34 10.51 -23.79
C GLU A 107 -9.86 10.63 -23.40
N SER A 108 -9.57 11.17 -22.21
CA SER A 108 -8.22 11.24 -21.64
C SER A 108 -7.68 9.90 -21.13
N GLY A 109 -8.52 8.86 -21.01
CA GLY A 109 -8.17 7.56 -20.41
C GLY A 109 -7.99 7.58 -18.88
N PHE A 110 -8.22 8.73 -18.22
CA PHE A 110 -8.12 8.85 -16.77
C PHE A 110 -9.10 9.89 -16.22
N ARG A 111 -9.47 9.72 -14.95
CA ARG A 111 -10.22 10.69 -14.14
C ARG A 111 -9.37 11.18 -12.97
N ARG A 112 -9.40 12.49 -12.72
CA ARG A 112 -8.72 13.10 -11.57
C ARG A 112 -9.68 13.25 -10.39
N VAL A 113 -9.35 12.61 -9.27
CA VAL A 113 -10.11 12.66 -8.01
C VAL A 113 -9.29 13.31 -6.90
N ARG A 114 -9.85 13.52 -5.71
CA ARG A 114 -9.14 14.10 -4.54
C ARG A 114 -9.02 13.04 -3.46
N CYS A 115 -7.81 12.80 -2.99
CA CYS A 115 -7.53 11.86 -1.91
C CYS A 115 -8.35 12.18 -0.64
N CYS A 116 -8.50 13.47 -0.27
CA CYS A 116 -9.26 13.84 0.94
C CYS A 116 -10.79 13.68 0.84
N LYS A 117 -11.36 13.50 -0.36
CA LYS A 117 -12.83 13.48 -0.56
C LYS A 117 -13.32 12.17 -1.17
N GLU A 118 -12.67 11.71 -2.23
CA GLU A 118 -12.97 10.45 -2.89
C GLU A 118 -12.10 9.28 -2.37
N GLY A 119 -10.99 9.59 -1.69
CA GLY A 119 -10.10 8.61 -1.07
C GLY A 119 -10.27 8.53 0.45
N PRO A 120 -9.20 8.24 1.21
CA PRO A 120 -7.82 8.04 0.76
C PRO A 120 -7.53 6.64 0.20
N VAL A 121 -8.51 5.72 0.29
CA VAL A 121 -8.37 4.33 -0.14
C VAL A 121 -8.81 4.18 -1.59
N PHE A 122 -7.95 3.58 -2.41
CA PHE A 122 -8.21 3.35 -3.83
C PHE A 122 -7.80 1.94 -4.27
N PRO A 123 -8.44 1.37 -5.31
CA PRO A 123 -7.94 0.16 -5.96
C PRO A 123 -6.58 0.42 -6.60
N ALA A 124 -5.57 -0.34 -6.20
CA ALA A 124 -4.18 -0.06 -6.56
C ALA A 124 -3.94 -0.16 -8.08
N GLU A 125 -4.64 -1.08 -8.74
CA GLU A 125 -4.58 -1.29 -10.18
C GLU A 125 -5.18 -0.14 -11.00
N LYS A 126 -6.01 0.70 -10.38
CA LYS A 126 -6.60 1.87 -11.02
C LYS A 126 -5.75 3.12 -10.85
N ILE A 127 -4.76 3.14 -9.96
CA ILE A 127 -3.95 4.34 -9.70
C ILE A 127 -2.93 4.54 -10.83
N ILE A 128 -2.86 5.76 -11.35
CA ILE A 128 -1.75 6.21 -12.17
C ILE A 128 -0.66 6.72 -11.24
N TRP A 129 0.35 5.88 -11.02
CA TRP A 129 1.45 6.17 -10.13
C TRP A 129 2.33 7.30 -10.67
N PRO A 130 2.68 8.33 -9.87
CA PRO A 130 3.61 9.37 -10.29
C PRO A 130 4.93 8.75 -10.74
N GLN A 131 5.49 9.23 -11.84
CA GLN A 131 6.87 8.89 -12.20
C GLN A 131 7.82 9.64 -11.27
N GLU A 132 8.88 8.97 -10.82
CA GLU A 132 9.91 9.63 -10.01
C GLU A 132 10.51 10.79 -10.82
N GLU A 133 10.43 12.01 -10.29
CA GLU A 133 11.22 13.13 -10.79
C GLU A 133 12.70 12.77 -10.55
N LYS A 134 13.43 12.51 -11.63
CA LYS A 134 14.89 12.28 -11.59
C LYS A 134 15.65 13.54 -11.20
#